data_AF-A0A1B8JAB8-F1
#
_entry.id   AF-A0A1B8JAB8-F1
#
_cell.length_a   1.000
_cell.length_b   1.000
_cell.length_c   1.000
_cell.angle_alpha   90.00
_cell.angle_beta   90.00
_cell.angle_gamma   90.00
#
_symmetry.space_group_name_H-M   'P 1'
#
loop_
_entity.id
_entity.type
_entity.pdbx_description
1 polymer ?
#
loop_
_entity_poly.entity_id
_entity_poly.type
_entity_poly.pdbx_seq_one_letter_code
_entity_poly.pdbx_strand_id
1 'polypeptide(L)'
;MESVFSDSKKRDKHLLEADFLDVEKFKQATFTMSQYEAKEQKGDKIFGVVKGVLSLHGVDKEVELQSELNAGERPTLSLSGKINIKDFGMQGSSMNSDIVEIKIQTTWDKV
;
A
#
# COMPACT_ATOMS: atom_id res chain seq x y z
N MET A 1 -10.54 3.43 -7.41
CA MET A 1 -10.54 2.33 -6.43
C MET A 1 -11.36 1.14 -6.91
N GLU A 2 -12.05 1.22 -8.07
CA GLU A 2 -12.90 0.16 -8.62
C GLU A 2 -12.15 -1.10 -9.10
N SER A 3 -10.83 -1.15 -8.93
CA SER A 3 -9.98 -2.28 -9.32
C SER A 3 -9.72 -3.29 -8.19
N VAL A 4 -10.49 -3.23 -7.09
CA VAL A 4 -10.34 -4.18 -5.98
C VAL A 4 -10.71 -5.59 -6.44
N PHE A 5 -9.87 -6.57 -6.07
CA PHE A 5 -10.09 -7.98 -6.40
C PHE A 5 -9.62 -8.85 -5.24
N SER A 6 -10.50 -9.75 -4.82
CA SER A 6 -10.22 -10.66 -3.72
C SER A 6 -10.67 -12.09 -4.03
N ASP A 7 -10.82 -12.46 -5.30
CA ASP A 7 -11.32 -13.79 -5.70
C ASP A 7 -12.75 -14.10 -5.19
N SER A 8 -13.49 -13.07 -4.76
CA SER A 8 -14.89 -13.19 -4.33
C SER A 8 -15.67 -11.92 -4.67
N LYS A 9 -16.52 -12.01 -5.70
CA LYS A 9 -17.34 -10.88 -6.18
C LYS A 9 -18.19 -10.25 -5.08
N LYS A 10 -18.68 -11.04 -4.13
CA LYS A 10 -19.48 -10.54 -3.00
C LYS A 10 -18.64 -9.71 -2.04
N ARG A 11 -17.42 -10.15 -1.75
CA ARG A 11 -16.48 -9.41 -0.90
C ARG A 11 -15.98 -8.15 -1.61
N ASP A 12 -15.66 -8.24 -2.90
CA ASP A 12 -15.24 -7.09 -3.70
C ASP A 12 -16.32 -6.01 -3.69
N LYS A 13 -17.58 -6.38 -3.92
CA LYS A 13 -18.70 -5.43 -3.82
C LYS A 13 -18.76 -4.79 -2.43
N HIS A 14 -18.68 -5.59 -1.36
CA HIS A 14 -18.76 -5.07 0.01
C HIS A 14 -17.62 -4.11 0.36
N LEU A 15 -16.39 -4.40 -0.09
CA LEU A 15 -15.23 -3.53 0.15
C LEU A 15 -15.38 -2.14 -0.50
N LEU A 16 -16.20 -2.01 -1.56
CA LEU A 16 -16.43 -0.74 -2.25
C LEU A 16 -17.48 0.16 -1.56
N GLU A 17 -18.29 -0.41 -0.66
CA GLU A 17 -19.39 0.30 0.02
C GLU A 17 -18.89 1.28 1.10
N ALA A 18 -19.82 2.07 1.64
CA ALA A 18 -19.54 3.20 2.52
C ALA A 18 -18.95 2.84 3.91
N ASP A 19 -18.98 1.58 4.31
CA ASP A 19 -18.38 1.09 5.55
C ASP A 19 -16.88 0.74 5.43
N PHE A 20 -16.38 0.65 4.19
CA PHE A 20 -14.97 0.38 3.85
C PHE A 20 -14.39 1.47 2.94
N LEU A 21 -14.27 1.24 1.63
CA LEU A 21 -13.54 2.16 0.74
C LEU A 21 -14.37 3.38 0.32
N ASP A 22 -15.70 3.34 0.45
CA ASP A 22 -16.66 4.39 0.04
C ASP A 22 -16.27 5.00 -1.32
N VAL A 23 -16.17 4.16 -2.35
CA VAL A 23 -15.54 4.56 -3.63
C VAL A 23 -16.34 5.60 -4.39
N GLU A 24 -17.63 5.77 -4.08
CA GLU A 24 -18.44 6.86 -4.62
C GLU A 24 -17.91 8.23 -4.18
N LYS A 25 -17.42 8.34 -2.93
CA LYS A 25 -16.80 9.57 -2.40
C LYS A 25 -15.29 9.59 -2.61
N PHE A 26 -14.61 8.48 -2.35
CA PHE A 26 -13.14 8.38 -2.40
C PHE A 26 -12.71 7.52 -3.59
N LYS A 27 -12.63 8.17 -4.75
CA LYS A 27 -12.35 7.46 -6.01
C LYS A 27 -10.93 6.93 -6.12
N GLN A 28 -9.97 7.43 -5.34
CA GLN A 28 -8.56 7.06 -5.46
C GLN A 28 -7.85 7.06 -4.11
N ALA A 29 -6.96 6.08 -3.92
CA ALA A 29 -5.94 6.10 -2.87
C ALA A 29 -4.60 6.49 -3.52
N THR A 30 -3.79 7.27 -2.83
CA THR A 30 -2.48 7.69 -3.33
C THR A 30 -1.42 7.48 -2.26
N PHE A 31 -0.26 7.00 -2.68
CA PHE A 31 0.92 6.98 -1.84
C PHE A 31 1.97 7.91 -2.46
N THR A 32 2.32 8.98 -1.74
CA THR A 32 3.31 9.96 -2.16
C THR A 32 4.57 9.78 -1.32
N MET A 33 5.61 9.26 -1.94
CA MET A 33 6.91 9.08 -1.29
C MET A 33 7.56 10.43 -1.00
N SER A 34 8.02 10.61 0.24
CA SER A 34 8.71 11.83 0.69
C SER A 34 10.21 11.62 0.91
N GLN A 35 10.62 10.42 1.36
CA GLN A 35 12.02 10.13 1.64
C GLN A 35 12.36 8.65 1.39
N TYR A 36 13.57 8.41 0.88
CA TYR A 36 14.21 7.10 0.87
C TYR A 36 15.41 7.09 1.81
N GLU A 37 15.53 6.05 2.62
CA GLU A 37 16.73 5.80 3.42
C GLU A 37 17.26 4.39 3.15
N ALA A 38 18.35 4.29 2.40
CA ALA A 38 19.06 3.03 2.21
C ALA A 38 19.74 2.62 3.54
N LYS A 39 19.56 1.37 3.95
CA LYS A 39 20.08 0.82 5.20
C LYS A 39 21.21 -0.18 4.96
N GLU A 40 21.08 -1.01 3.94
CA GLU A 40 22.05 -2.06 3.62
C GLU A 40 22.09 -2.30 2.11
N GLN A 41 23.28 -2.60 1.58
CA GLN A 41 23.45 -3.05 0.20
C GLN A 41 24.17 -4.40 0.16
N LYS A 42 23.63 -5.34 -0.60
CA LYS A 42 24.16 -6.69 -0.84
C LYS A 42 24.15 -6.97 -2.34
N GLY A 43 25.27 -6.67 -3.01
CA GLY A 43 25.34 -6.71 -4.47
C GLY A 43 24.36 -5.72 -5.10
N ASP A 44 23.49 -6.23 -5.98
CA ASP A 44 22.44 -5.42 -6.65
C ASP A 44 21.20 -5.20 -5.78
N LYS A 45 21.14 -5.79 -4.58
CA LYS A 45 20.03 -5.59 -3.65
C LYS A 45 20.31 -4.46 -2.67
N ILE A 46 19.38 -3.53 -2.55
CA ILE A 46 19.40 -2.43 -1.58
C ILE A 46 18.17 -2.58 -0.68
N PHE A 47 18.42 -2.76 0.61
CA PHE A 47 17.40 -2.78 1.65
C PHE A 47 17.34 -1.41 2.30
N GLY A 48 16.14 -0.96 2.60
CA GLY A 48 15.92 0.40 3.07
C GLY A 48 14.54 0.63 3.63
N VAL A 49 14.26 1.90 3.87
CA VAL A 49 13.00 2.39 4.39
C VAL A 49 12.51 3.52 3.50
N VAL A 50 11.24 3.45 3.10
CA VAL A 50 10.54 4.52 2.40
C VAL A 50 9.56 5.17 3.37
N LYS A 51 9.65 6.50 3.49
CA LYS A 51 8.63 7.31 4.16
C LYS A 51 7.79 8.01 3.11
N GLY A 52 6.50 8.13 3.38
CA GLY A 52 5.58 8.82 2.49
C GLY A 52 4.23 9.06 3.13
N VAL A 53 3.40 9.82 2.43
CA VAL A 53 2.02 10.09 2.82
C VAL A 53 1.11 9.13 2.06
N LEU A 54 0.36 8.32 2.81
CA LEU A 54 -0.75 7.52 2.30
C LEU A 54 -2.05 8.32 2.48
N SER A 55 -2.68 8.65 1.36
CA SER A 55 -4.04 9.19 1.31
C SER A 55 -4.99 8.04 1.01
N LEU A 56 -5.86 7.72 1.97
CA LEU A 56 -6.83 6.65 1.84
C LEU A 56 -8.12 7.06 2.56
N HIS A 57 -9.26 6.87 1.89
CA HIS A 57 -10.58 7.19 2.45
C HIS A 57 -10.68 8.65 2.97
N GLY A 58 -10.06 9.60 2.24
CA GLY A 58 -10.07 11.03 2.57
C GLY A 58 -9.16 11.43 3.73
N VAL A 59 -8.38 10.51 4.28
CA VAL A 59 -7.43 10.78 5.38
C VAL A 59 -5.99 10.62 4.89
N ASP A 60 -5.17 11.60 5.22
CA ASP A 60 -3.73 11.58 4.97
C ASP A 60 -2.98 11.14 6.23
N LYS A 61 -2.08 10.15 6.06
CA LYS A 61 -1.20 9.67 7.14
C LYS A 61 0.21 9.45 6.62
N GLU A 62 1.18 9.86 7.42
CA GLU A 62 2.56 9.44 7.20
C GLU A 62 2.70 7.95 7.54
N VAL A 63 3.29 7.20 6.61
CA VAL A 63 3.56 5.78 6.77
C VAL A 63 5.02 5.49 6.43
N GLU A 64 5.56 4.49 7.12
CA GLU A 64 6.91 3.98 6.89
C GLU A 64 6.80 2.56 6.33
N LEU A 65 7.42 2.32 5.16
CA LEU A 65 7.42 1.04 4.45
C LEU A 65 8.84 0.52 4.35
N GLN A 66 9.04 -0.76 4.66
CA GLN A 66 10.28 -1.47 4.38
C GLN A 66 10.43 -1.64 2.87
N SER A 67 11.63 -1.44 2.35
CA SER A 67 11.91 -1.56 0.92
C SER A 67 12.97 -2.62 0.61
N GLU A 68 12.76 -3.39 -0.45
CA GLU A 68 13.79 -4.15 -1.14
C GLU A 68 13.84 -3.70 -2.61
N LEU A 69 14.94 -3.05 -2.99
CA LEU A 69 15.23 -2.65 -4.36
C LEU A 69 16.26 -3.61 -4.96
N ASN A 70 15.96 -4.18 -6.12
CA ASN A 70 16.92 -4.91 -6.95
C ASN A 70 17.27 -4.04 -8.15
N ALA A 71 18.56 -3.71 -8.32
CA ALA A 71 19.07 -2.85 -9.38
C ALA A 71 19.66 -3.62 -10.57
N GLY A 72 19.39 -4.93 -10.68
CA GLY A 72 19.90 -5.79 -11.75
C GLY A 72 19.37 -5.45 -13.15
N GLU A 73 19.38 -6.43 -14.06
CA GLU A 73 18.96 -6.22 -15.46
C GLU A 73 17.50 -5.80 -15.61
N ARG A 74 16.61 -6.36 -14.78
CA ARG A 74 15.21 -5.94 -14.63
C ARG A 74 15.01 -5.39 -13.23
N PRO A 75 15.13 -4.07 -13.03
CA PRO A 75 14.99 -3.49 -11.71
C PRO A 75 13.61 -3.76 -11.10
N THR A 76 13.59 -4.11 -9.82
CA THR A 76 12.34 -4.33 -9.06
C THR A 76 12.35 -3.58 -7.75
N LEU A 77 11.23 -2.99 -7.35
CA LEU A 77 11.05 -2.41 -6.03
C LEU A 77 9.88 -3.09 -5.33
N SER A 78 10.15 -3.62 -4.15
CA SER A 78 9.16 -4.16 -3.24
C SER A 78 9.06 -3.28 -2.01
N LEU A 79 7.86 -2.80 -1.69
CA LEU A 79 7.56 -2.07 -0.47
C LEU A 79 6.59 -2.89 0.38
N SER A 80 6.83 -2.97 1.68
CA SER A 80 5.94 -3.64 2.62
C SER A 80 5.76 -2.87 3.91
N GLY A 81 4.55 -2.94 4.48
CA GLY A 81 4.23 -2.30 5.74
C GLY A 81 2.87 -2.73 6.25
N LYS A 82 2.52 -2.26 7.45
CA LYS A 82 1.21 -2.52 8.06
C LYS A 82 0.54 -1.21 8.38
N ILE A 83 -0.75 -1.13 8.11
CA ILE A 83 -1.60 0.00 8.48
C ILE A 83 -2.79 -0.49 9.30
N ASN A 84 -3.35 0.38 10.12
CA ASN A 84 -4.65 0.16 10.75
C ASN A 84 -5.72 0.90 9.94
N ILE A 85 -6.73 0.20 9.43
CA ILE A 85 -7.79 0.80 8.60
C ILE A 85 -8.62 1.84 9.36
N LYS A 86 -8.70 1.72 10.69
CA LYS A 86 -9.41 2.69 11.54
C LYS A 86 -8.74 4.06 11.57
N ASP A 87 -7.42 4.12 11.33
CA ASP A 87 -6.69 5.38 11.23
C ASP A 87 -7.12 6.21 10.01
N PHE A 88 -7.80 5.57 9.04
CA PHE A 88 -8.34 6.17 7.83
C PHE A 88 -9.88 6.29 7.86
N GLY A 89 -10.51 6.10 9.03
CA GLY A 89 -11.95 6.29 9.21
C GLY A 89 -12.83 5.13 8.76
N MET A 90 -12.24 3.97 8.43
CA MET A 90 -13.00 2.74 8.12
C MET A 90 -13.46 2.05 9.41
N GLN A 91 -14.66 1.46 9.42
CA GLN A 91 -15.23 0.89 10.64
C GLN A 91 -14.55 -0.42 11.08
N GLY A 92 -14.07 -1.22 10.12
CA GLY A 92 -13.54 -2.55 10.37
C GLY A 92 -14.61 -3.58 10.73
N SER A 93 -14.20 -4.72 11.28
CA SER A 93 -15.12 -5.83 11.61
C SER A 93 -14.71 -6.49 12.93
N SER A 94 -15.68 -6.89 13.75
CA SER A 94 -15.42 -7.66 14.97
C SER A 94 -14.86 -9.07 14.72
N MET A 95 -14.96 -9.56 13.49
CA MET A 95 -14.52 -10.90 13.09
C MET A 95 -13.13 -10.91 12.43
N ASN A 96 -12.59 -9.76 12.04
CA ASN A 96 -11.35 -9.65 11.28
C ASN A 96 -10.39 -8.64 11.92
N SER A 97 -9.11 -8.69 11.55
CA SER A 97 -8.13 -7.70 12.00
C SER A 97 -8.38 -6.36 11.31
N ASP A 98 -8.23 -5.26 12.07
CA ASP A 98 -8.15 -3.91 11.51
C ASP A 98 -6.77 -3.63 10.88
N ILE A 99 -5.79 -4.52 11.09
CA ILE A 99 -4.44 -4.38 10.53
C ILE A 99 -4.40 -5.03 9.15
N VAL A 100 -4.05 -4.22 8.15
CA VAL A 100 -3.83 -4.66 6.77
C VAL A 100 -2.35 -4.56 6.44
N GLU A 101 -1.82 -5.61 5.81
CA GLU A 101 -0.47 -5.59 5.25
C GLU A 101 -0.52 -4.99 3.84
N ILE A 102 0.24 -3.93 3.62
CA ILE A 102 0.45 -3.33 2.31
C ILE A 102 1.67 -4.01 1.69
N LYS A 103 1.52 -4.49 0.45
CA LYS A 103 2.63 -4.94 -0.40
C LYS A 103 2.50 -4.26 -1.76
N ILE A 104 3.52 -3.52 -2.15
CA ILE A 104 3.62 -2.89 -3.46
C ILE A 104 4.83 -3.49 -4.15
N GLN A 105 4.66 -3.96 -5.38
CA GLN A 105 5.75 -4.47 -6.19
C GLN A 105 5.72 -3.82 -7.56
N THR A 106 6.86 -3.27 -7.99
CA THR A 106 7.04 -2.73 -9.33
C THR A 106 8.21 -3.45 -10.00
N THR A 107 8.09 -3.65 -11.31
CA THR A 107 9.15 -4.15 -12.17
C THR A 107 9.31 -3.18 -13.33
N TRP A 108 10.55 -2.83 -13.64
CA TRP A 108 10.86 -1.90 -14.71
C TRP A 108 11.66 -2.58 -15.81
N ASP A 109 11.27 -2.33 -17.05
CA ASP A 109 12.11 -2.64 -18.20
C ASP A 109 13.13 -1.52 -18.38
N LYS A 110 14.40 -1.87 -18.62
CA LYS A 110 15.42 -0.88 -18.96
C LYS A 110 15.09 -0.32 -20.34
N VAL A 111 14.92 1.00 -20.41
CA VAL A 111 14.77 1.77 -21.66
C VAL A 111 16.09 1.75 -22.43
#